data_AF-A0A816AHJ4-F1
#
_entry.id   AF-A0A816AHJ4-F1
#
_cell.length_a   1.000
_cell.length_b   1.000
_cell.length_c   1.000
_cell.angle_alpha   90.00
_cell.angle_beta   90.00
_cell.angle_gamma   90.00
#
_symmetry.space_group_name_H-M   'P 1'
#
loop_
_entity.id
_entity.type
_entity.pdbx_description
1 polymer ?
#
loop_
_entity_poly.entity_id
_entity_poly.type
_entity_poly.pdbx_seq_one_letter_code
_entity_poly.pdbx_strand_id
1 'polypeptide(L)'
;IYRLLGARIGKRIYWPGSGLNTYEYDLLTIEDDVVFGSRSYFSCSNGDKTQSNRITIQSGAMIADRCVLLPGVTVERNTVMGSGSLGKENTTYPSGSIWIGSKEGNAVLWSLGNEQQSQMKTETITPFGRAFYKREKTGYWVIPLWLHVIYNLSVNVFRSILWASPIIISIQVIACIYRQLSRLSTSTNIEIGVFTYFLLVSMLSLFHTAIALFALFIEIRCKWLLFGRRRQGEYNWNESSYCQRWQLYIGIQRIRRHILDVFCGSAYLCLYYRCLGSRIGHNVCLYPTGGDPMMTEPDLVVIGDDCCVDDASLICHLNSKGRFTLNPLIVGNRCVLRSQSRLLSGATMEDDSTLLEHTLILSGDTTDEGTIWQGWPATDVTKVFRGKRVSMQIEHRRSIRRHESILTQKSEKNDAPPTVLTLAAEQNIFKIRL
;
A
#
# COMPACT_ATOMS: atom_id res chain seq x y z
N ILE A 1 -14.43 21.04 13.78
CA ILE A 1 -15.56 20.11 13.51
C ILE A 1 -15.80 19.21 14.71
N TYR A 2 -14.97 18.20 15.01
CA TYR A 2 -15.23 17.28 16.12
C TYR A 2 -15.45 17.93 17.50
N ARG A 3 -14.69 18.98 17.84
CA ARG A 3 -14.95 19.77 19.07
C ARG A 3 -16.34 20.41 19.10
N LEU A 4 -16.84 20.86 17.95
CA LEU A 4 -18.19 21.43 17.81
C LEU A 4 -19.27 20.34 17.90
N LEU A 5 -18.93 19.09 17.55
CA LEU A 5 -19.82 17.94 17.68
C LEU A 5 -19.86 17.37 19.10
N GLY A 6 -19.12 17.94 20.06
CA GLY A 6 -19.13 17.54 21.48
C GLY A 6 -17.87 16.82 21.96
N ALA A 7 -16.96 16.42 21.06
CA ALA A 7 -15.74 15.72 21.45
C ALA A 7 -14.75 16.62 22.19
N ARG A 8 -14.18 16.11 23.29
CA ARG A 8 -13.10 16.79 24.03
C ARG A 8 -11.78 16.44 23.36
N ILE A 9 -11.20 17.38 22.60
CA ILE A 9 -10.01 17.14 21.80
C ILE A 9 -8.91 18.15 22.15
N GLY A 10 -7.77 17.65 22.62
CA GLY A 10 -6.57 18.39 22.96
C GLY A 10 -5.85 19.04 21.76
N LYS A 11 -4.62 19.48 21.97
CA LYS A 11 -3.77 20.18 21.00
C LYS A 11 -2.75 19.22 20.37
N ARG A 12 -2.28 19.58 19.17
CA ARG A 12 -1.15 18.91 18.46
C ARG A 12 -1.34 17.42 18.20
N ILE A 13 -2.59 16.95 18.08
CA ILE A 13 -2.79 15.55 17.71
C ILE A 13 -2.56 15.33 16.22
N TYR A 14 -2.03 14.15 15.90
CA TYR A 14 -1.70 13.73 14.56
C TYR A 14 -2.80 12.81 14.03
N TRP A 15 -3.36 13.16 12.87
CA TRP A 15 -4.33 12.33 12.15
C TRP A 15 -3.75 11.87 10.83
N PRO A 16 -3.73 10.57 10.55
CA PRO A 16 -3.57 10.07 9.20
C PRO A 16 -4.91 10.31 8.49
N GLY A 17 -4.90 10.58 7.19
CA GLY A 17 -6.05 11.17 6.46
C GLY A 17 -7.43 10.48 6.51
N SER A 18 -7.60 9.39 7.27
CA SER A 18 -8.90 8.84 7.67
C SER A 18 -9.42 9.54 8.94
N GLY A 19 -10.62 10.14 8.87
CA GLY A 19 -11.26 10.74 10.05
C GLY A 19 -11.54 9.75 11.19
N LEU A 20 -11.94 10.27 12.36
CA LEU A 20 -12.39 9.43 13.49
C LEU A 20 -13.69 8.72 13.10
N ASN A 21 -13.68 7.39 13.09
CA ASN A 21 -14.88 6.60 12.84
C ASN A 21 -15.60 6.32 14.16
N THR A 22 -16.48 7.26 14.54
CA THR A 22 -17.25 7.28 15.79
C THR A 22 -18.55 8.04 15.54
N TYR A 23 -19.61 7.71 16.27
CA TYR A 23 -20.88 8.41 16.18
C TYR A 23 -21.15 9.27 17.43
N GLU A 24 -20.67 8.82 18.60
CA GLU A 24 -20.88 9.44 19.91
C GLU A 24 -19.73 10.36 20.30
N TYR A 25 -19.63 11.49 19.58
CA TYR A 25 -18.53 12.44 19.75
C TYR A 25 -18.44 12.99 21.19
N ASP A 26 -19.57 13.24 21.84
CA ASP A 26 -19.66 13.74 23.23
C ASP A 26 -19.05 12.78 24.27
N LEU A 27 -18.97 11.49 23.94
CA LEU A 27 -18.34 10.43 24.74
C LEU A 27 -16.88 10.16 24.37
N LEU A 28 -16.28 10.98 23.51
CA LEU A 28 -14.88 10.86 23.13
C LEU A 28 -14.03 11.95 23.79
N THR A 29 -13.02 11.51 24.55
CA THR A 29 -11.99 12.38 25.12
C THR A 29 -10.62 11.99 24.55
N ILE A 30 -9.96 12.94 23.90
CA ILE A 30 -8.62 12.83 23.33
C ILE A 30 -7.81 13.99 23.90
N GLU A 31 -6.70 13.70 24.59
CA GLU A 31 -5.82 14.72 25.14
C GLU A 31 -4.76 15.22 24.13
N ASP A 32 -3.71 15.87 24.62
CA ASP A 32 -2.67 16.51 23.81
C ASP A 32 -1.70 15.48 23.20
N ASP A 33 -1.12 15.82 22.05
CA ASP A 33 -0.01 15.06 21.42
C ASP A 33 -0.35 13.59 21.05
N VAL A 34 -1.63 13.23 21.00
CA VAL A 34 -2.07 11.89 20.58
C VAL A 34 -1.75 11.62 19.11
N VAL A 35 -1.36 10.40 18.78
CA VAL A 35 -1.04 9.99 17.41
C VAL A 35 -1.99 8.91 16.94
N PHE A 36 -2.72 9.16 15.86
CA PHE A 36 -3.60 8.17 15.24
C PHE A 36 -2.93 7.47 14.04
N GLY A 37 -3.30 6.21 13.86
CA GLY A 37 -3.17 5.39 12.65
C GLY A 37 -4.50 5.38 11.89
N SER A 38 -4.51 4.74 10.74
CA SER A 38 -5.66 4.74 9.83
C SER A 38 -6.65 3.60 10.12
N ARG A 39 -7.92 3.84 9.79
CA ARG A 39 -9.00 2.82 9.82
C ARG A 39 -9.31 2.27 11.21
N SER A 40 -9.11 3.09 12.24
CA SER A 40 -9.46 2.72 13.62
C SER A 40 -10.91 3.12 13.94
N TYR A 41 -11.57 2.29 14.73
CA TYR A 41 -12.98 2.43 15.12
C TYR A 41 -13.09 2.69 16.62
N PHE A 42 -13.93 3.66 16.98
CA PHE A 42 -14.20 4.02 18.36
C PHE A 42 -15.70 3.86 18.57
N SER A 43 -16.09 2.95 19.45
CA SER A 43 -17.49 2.67 19.75
C SER A 43 -17.73 2.95 21.22
N CYS A 44 -18.44 4.04 21.52
CA CYS A 44 -18.72 4.43 22.90
C CYS A 44 -19.97 3.74 23.45
N SER A 45 -20.71 3.01 22.62
CA SER A 45 -21.92 2.26 23.01
C SER A 45 -21.75 0.78 22.67
N ASN A 46 -22.27 -0.10 23.53
CA ASN A 46 -22.28 -1.53 23.24
C ASN A 46 -23.23 -1.88 22.08
N GLY A 47 -23.07 -3.08 21.51
CA GLY A 47 -23.83 -3.51 20.33
C GLY A 47 -25.35 -3.61 20.55
N ASP A 48 -25.76 -3.90 21.79
CA ASP A 48 -27.14 -3.91 22.27
C ASP A 48 -27.66 -2.52 22.69
N LYS A 49 -26.81 -1.48 22.65
CA LYS A 49 -27.11 -0.06 22.96
C LYS A 49 -27.70 0.17 24.35
N THR A 50 -27.44 -0.73 25.29
CA THR A 50 -27.89 -0.63 26.68
C THR A 50 -26.94 0.20 27.54
N GLN A 51 -25.68 0.31 27.15
CA GLN A 51 -24.66 1.04 27.90
C GLN A 51 -23.79 1.88 26.97
N SER A 52 -23.55 3.13 27.37
CA SER A 52 -22.62 4.02 26.70
C SER A 52 -21.61 4.55 27.70
N ASN A 53 -20.33 4.29 27.44
CA ASN A 53 -19.22 4.68 28.31
C ASN A 53 -18.20 5.50 27.52
N ARG A 54 -17.66 6.52 28.19
CA ARG A 54 -16.67 7.43 27.62
C ARG A 54 -15.38 6.68 27.27
N ILE A 55 -14.87 6.89 26.05
CA ILE A 55 -13.52 6.49 25.67
C ILE A 55 -12.57 7.65 25.95
N THR A 56 -11.49 7.37 26.68
CA THR A 56 -10.47 8.37 27.03
C THR A 56 -9.11 7.95 26.51
N ILE A 57 -8.49 8.83 25.71
CA ILE A 57 -7.15 8.65 25.17
C ILE A 57 -6.28 9.78 25.72
N GLN A 58 -5.37 9.44 26.61
CA GLN A 58 -4.53 10.39 27.33
C GLN A 58 -3.32 10.86 26.51
N SER A 59 -2.65 11.88 27.06
CA SER A 59 -1.64 12.65 26.34
C SER A 59 -0.47 11.78 25.84
N GLY A 60 -0.03 12.02 24.61
CA GLY A 60 1.09 11.29 23.98
C GLY A 60 0.83 9.81 23.67
N ALA A 61 -0.39 9.32 23.91
CA ALA A 61 -0.78 7.98 23.50
C ALA A 61 -0.78 7.83 21.96
N MET A 62 -0.59 6.60 21.49
CA MET A 62 -0.66 6.25 20.08
C MET A 62 -1.72 5.18 19.86
N ILE A 63 -2.66 5.44 18.97
CA ILE A 63 -3.64 4.46 18.48
C ILE A 63 -3.27 4.15 17.04
N ALA A 64 -2.61 3.03 16.76
CA ALA A 64 -2.15 2.66 15.43
C ALA A 64 -3.30 2.24 14.49
N ASP A 65 -2.95 1.67 13.34
CA ASP A 65 -3.92 1.29 12.30
C ASP A 65 -4.85 0.17 12.74
N ARG A 66 -6.13 0.26 12.36
CA ARG A 66 -7.15 -0.80 12.56
C ARG A 66 -7.41 -1.17 14.02
N CYS A 67 -7.17 -0.24 14.94
CA CYS A 67 -7.55 -0.46 16.33
C CYS A 67 -9.06 -0.33 16.50
N VAL A 68 -9.63 -1.10 17.40
CA VAL A 68 -11.03 -0.98 17.82
C VAL A 68 -11.02 -0.69 19.31
N LEU A 69 -11.53 0.47 19.73
CA LEU A 69 -11.71 0.77 21.16
C LEU A 69 -13.19 0.67 21.51
N LEU A 70 -13.50 -0.23 22.45
CA LEU A 70 -14.86 -0.48 22.94
C LEU A 70 -15.24 0.47 24.09
N PRO A 71 -16.52 0.48 24.52
CA PRO A 71 -17.01 1.41 25.54
C PRO A 71 -16.18 1.37 26.83
N GLY A 72 -15.88 2.54 27.38
CA GLY A 72 -15.19 2.68 28.67
C GLY A 72 -13.69 2.42 28.64
N VAL A 73 -13.10 2.20 27.45
CA VAL A 73 -11.65 2.07 27.30
C VAL A 73 -10.95 3.36 27.72
N THR A 74 -9.94 3.21 28.57
CA THR A 74 -8.98 4.27 28.89
C THR A 74 -7.59 3.88 28.43
N VAL A 75 -7.04 4.62 27.47
CA VAL A 75 -5.64 4.48 27.04
C VAL A 75 -4.83 5.54 27.75
N GLU A 76 -3.97 5.13 28.67
CA GLU A 76 -3.21 6.06 29.49
C GLU A 76 -2.07 6.75 28.73
N ARG A 77 -1.41 7.67 29.43
CA ARG A 77 -0.35 8.53 28.90
C ARG A 77 0.76 7.72 28.26
N ASN A 78 1.20 8.12 27.06
CA ASN A 78 2.27 7.48 26.30
C ASN A 78 2.06 6.02 25.89
N THR A 79 0.90 5.42 26.21
CA THR A 79 0.54 4.05 25.85
C THR A 79 0.43 3.91 24.34
N VAL A 80 0.88 2.78 23.80
CA VAL A 80 0.82 2.47 22.38
C VAL A 80 -0.13 1.30 22.17
N MET A 81 -1.27 1.57 21.54
CA MET A 81 -2.15 0.56 20.96
C MET A 81 -1.70 0.30 19.53
N GLY A 82 -0.87 -0.71 19.34
CA GLY A 82 -0.30 -1.16 18.06
C GLY A 82 -1.35 -1.67 17.08
N SER A 83 -0.94 -2.00 15.85
CA SER A 83 -1.91 -2.26 14.77
C SER A 83 -2.87 -3.41 15.11
N GLY A 84 -4.15 -3.25 14.79
CA GLY A 84 -5.20 -4.24 15.05
C GLY A 84 -5.55 -4.45 16.53
N SER A 85 -5.14 -3.52 17.41
CA SER A 85 -5.43 -3.67 18.85
C SER A 85 -6.91 -3.60 19.15
N LEU A 86 -7.42 -4.56 19.94
CA LEU A 86 -8.77 -4.51 20.49
C LEU A 86 -8.74 -3.99 21.93
N GLY A 87 -9.20 -2.76 22.10
CA GLY A 87 -9.50 -2.15 23.39
C GLY A 87 -10.73 -2.81 24.01
N LYS A 88 -10.55 -3.72 24.98
CA LYS A 88 -11.62 -4.40 25.70
C LYS A 88 -12.46 -3.42 26.52
N GLU A 89 -13.77 -3.67 26.60
CA GLU A 89 -14.71 -2.85 27.38
C GLU A 89 -14.23 -2.60 28.81
N ASN A 90 -14.42 -1.38 29.28
CA ASN A 90 -14.10 -0.92 30.65
C ASN A 90 -12.68 -1.25 31.10
N THR A 91 -11.73 -1.35 30.17
CA THR A 91 -10.34 -1.70 30.44
C THR A 91 -9.44 -0.46 30.37
N THR A 92 -8.51 -0.38 31.31
CA THR A 92 -7.48 0.67 31.34
C THR A 92 -6.13 0.09 30.89
N TYR A 93 -5.51 0.73 29.90
CA TYR A 93 -4.22 0.34 29.36
C TYR A 93 -3.11 1.22 29.95
N PRO A 94 -2.21 0.67 30.77
CA PRO A 94 -1.36 1.43 31.69
C PRO A 94 -0.31 2.29 30.97
N SER A 95 0.08 3.39 31.60
CA SER A 95 0.97 4.40 31.04
C SER A 95 2.30 3.83 30.55
N GLY A 96 2.69 4.18 29.32
CA GLY A 96 3.95 3.76 28.71
C GLY A 96 3.97 2.33 28.17
N SER A 97 2.91 1.55 28.37
CA SER A 97 2.82 0.19 27.86
C SER A 97 2.57 0.13 26.35
N ILE A 98 2.92 -0.99 25.74
CA ILE A 98 2.73 -1.30 24.32
C ILE A 98 1.85 -2.53 24.23
N TRP A 99 0.75 -2.42 23.51
CA TRP A 99 -0.22 -3.47 23.26
C TRP A 99 -0.36 -3.66 21.75
N ILE A 100 -0.65 -4.87 21.28
CA ILE A 100 -0.79 -5.12 19.84
C ILE A 100 -1.82 -6.21 19.56
N GLY A 101 -2.52 -6.06 18.44
CA GLY A 101 -3.45 -7.06 17.93
C GLY A 101 -4.61 -7.42 18.84
N SER A 102 -5.25 -8.55 18.54
CA SER A 102 -6.42 -9.03 19.24
C SER A 102 -6.33 -10.53 19.42
N LYS A 103 -6.30 -10.96 20.68
CA LYS A 103 -6.38 -12.37 21.07
C LYS A 103 -7.36 -12.50 22.22
N GLU A 104 -8.28 -13.47 22.11
CA GLU A 104 -9.27 -13.76 23.15
C GLU A 104 -10.08 -12.52 23.60
N GLY A 105 -10.39 -11.62 22.65
CA GLY A 105 -11.23 -10.45 22.91
C GLY A 105 -10.51 -9.28 23.59
N ASN A 106 -9.17 -9.26 23.60
CA ASN A 106 -8.39 -8.15 24.12
C ASN A 106 -7.08 -7.96 23.33
N ALA A 107 -6.46 -6.78 23.48
CA ALA A 107 -5.12 -6.54 23.00
C ALA A 107 -4.08 -7.35 23.77
N VAL A 108 -3.01 -7.75 23.08
CA VAL A 108 -1.90 -8.51 23.67
C VAL A 108 -0.84 -7.54 24.18
N LEU A 109 -0.46 -7.67 25.45
CA LEU A 109 0.63 -6.89 26.04
C LEU A 109 1.96 -7.29 25.41
N TRP A 110 2.64 -6.34 24.80
CA TRP A 110 3.98 -6.52 24.23
C TRP A 110 5.08 -6.08 25.19
N SER A 111 4.89 -4.94 25.86
CA SER A 111 5.84 -4.42 26.84
C SER A 111 5.13 -3.49 27.81
N LEU A 112 5.50 -3.54 29.10
CA LEU A 112 4.98 -2.61 30.11
C LEU A 112 5.64 -1.22 30.06
N GLY A 113 6.71 -1.07 29.28
CA GLY A 113 7.58 0.10 29.36
C GLY A 113 8.43 0.09 30.63
N ASN A 114 9.35 1.05 30.75
CA ASN A 114 10.17 1.20 31.96
C ASN A 114 9.38 1.97 33.04
N GLU A 115 9.21 1.39 34.23
CA GLU A 115 8.50 2.02 35.36
C GLU A 115 9.03 3.42 35.71
N GLN A 116 10.35 3.64 35.58
CA GLN A 116 10.99 4.94 35.78
C GLN A 116 10.55 6.01 34.76
N GLN A 117 10.22 5.62 33.53
CA GLN A 117 9.69 6.54 32.51
C GLN A 117 8.19 6.81 32.69
N SER A 118 7.44 5.85 33.24
CA SER A 118 6.00 5.98 33.50
C SER A 118 5.70 6.96 34.65
N GLN A 119 6.61 7.12 35.62
CA GLN A 119 6.46 8.07 36.74
C GLN A 119 6.98 9.49 36.43
N MET A 120 7.94 9.65 35.52
CA MET A 120 8.40 10.97 35.11
C MET A 120 7.35 11.64 34.20
N LYS A 121 6.94 12.87 34.54
CA LYS A 121 6.25 13.80 33.62
C LYS A 121 7.19 14.23 32.48
N THR A 122 7.65 13.28 31.68
CA THR A 122 8.39 13.51 30.43
C THR A 122 7.52 14.28 29.46
N GLU A 123 8.08 15.21 28.69
CA GLU A 123 7.33 15.90 27.64
C GLU A 123 6.69 14.88 26.67
N THR A 124 5.40 15.04 26.38
CA THR A 124 4.64 14.20 25.43
C THR A 124 4.88 14.56 23.97
N ILE A 125 5.57 15.68 23.71
CA ILE A 125 5.74 16.18 22.36
C ILE A 125 6.60 15.24 21.51
N THR A 126 6.05 14.85 20.37
CA THR A 126 6.70 13.94 19.42
C THR A 126 7.88 14.62 18.72
N PRO A 127 8.82 13.86 18.12
CA PRO A 127 9.87 14.42 17.26
C PRO A 127 9.32 15.31 16.14
N PHE A 128 8.17 14.93 15.56
CA PHE A 128 7.42 15.76 14.62
C PHE A 128 7.02 17.09 15.26
N GLY A 129 6.43 17.07 16.45
CA GLY A 129 5.99 18.28 17.13
C GLY A 129 7.14 19.21 17.50
N ARG A 130 8.30 18.67 17.91
CA ARG A 130 9.51 19.47 18.17
C ARG A 130 10.02 20.15 16.91
N ALA A 131 10.10 19.43 15.81
CA ALA A 131 10.55 19.95 14.53
C ALA A 131 9.57 20.97 13.92
N PHE A 132 8.27 20.67 13.90
CA PHE A 132 7.27 21.47 13.21
C PHE A 132 6.73 22.64 14.05
N TYR A 133 6.39 22.40 15.32
CA TYR A 133 5.80 23.42 16.19
C TYR A 133 6.86 24.22 16.94
N LYS A 134 7.87 23.57 17.53
CA LYS A 134 8.92 24.25 18.30
C LYS A 134 10.11 24.72 17.42
N ARG A 135 10.26 24.20 16.20
CA ARG A 135 11.39 24.46 15.29
C ARG A 135 12.77 24.24 15.93
N GLU A 136 12.86 23.25 16.81
CA GLU A 136 14.11 22.93 17.51
C GLU A 136 15.13 22.29 16.57
N LYS A 137 16.37 22.79 16.58
CA LYS A 137 17.58 22.40 15.81
C LYS A 137 17.49 21.09 15.00
N THR A 138 16.76 21.11 13.88
CA THR A 138 16.57 19.92 13.02
C THR A 138 17.67 19.69 12.00
N GLY A 139 18.57 20.67 11.81
CA GLY A 139 19.61 20.61 10.77
C GLY A 139 19.08 20.77 9.34
N TYR A 140 17.78 21.03 9.14
CA TYR A 140 17.19 21.31 7.84
C TYR A 140 15.99 22.26 7.94
N TRP A 141 15.61 22.87 6.83
CA TRP A 141 14.47 23.78 6.79
C TRP A 141 13.13 23.03 6.77
N VAL A 142 12.33 23.22 7.83
CA VAL A 142 10.98 22.65 7.95
C VAL A 142 9.97 23.53 7.21
N ILE A 143 9.26 22.94 6.25
CA ILE A 143 8.27 23.64 5.42
C ILE A 143 7.11 24.12 6.30
N PRO A 144 6.75 25.42 6.27
CA PRO A 144 5.62 25.92 7.04
C PRO A 144 4.27 25.47 6.45
N LEU A 145 3.22 25.43 7.29
CA LEU A 145 1.89 24.95 6.90
C LEU A 145 1.31 25.65 5.66
N TRP A 146 1.44 26.98 5.54
CA TRP A 146 0.91 27.72 4.40
C TRP A 146 1.55 27.28 3.08
N LEU A 147 2.83 26.91 3.09
CA LEU A 147 3.52 26.44 1.90
C LEU A 147 3.10 25.01 1.55
N HIS A 148 2.75 24.17 2.53
CA HIS A 148 2.12 22.88 2.27
C HIS A 148 0.77 23.03 1.56
N VAL A 149 -0.03 24.04 1.91
CA VAL A 149 -1.30 24.32 1.24
C VAL A 149 -1.06 24.71 -0.22
N ILE A 150 -0.13 25.64 -0.47
CA ILE A 150 0.23 26.06 -1.84
C ILE A 150 0.74 24.87 -2.64
N TYR A 151 1.68 24.09 -2.09
CA TYR A 151 2.22 22.91 -2.74
C TYR A 151 1.13 21.91 -3.14
N ASN A 152 0.24 21.54 -2.20
CA ASN A 152 -0.85 20.61 -2.49
C ASN A 152 -1.82 21.17 -3.53
N LEU A 153 -2.13 22.48 -3.47
CA LEU A 153 -2.96 23.15 -4.46
C LEU A 153 -2.32 23.10 -5.85
N SER A 154 -1.05 23.47 -5.96
CA SER A 154 -0.29 23.44 -7.22
C SER A 154 -0.23 22.04 -7.84
N VAL A 155 0.07 21.02 -7.03
CA VAL A 155 0.09 19.62 -7.50
C VAL A 155 -1.29 19.17 -7.96
N ASN A 156 -2.35 19.56 -7.24
CA ASN A 156 -3.72 19.24 -7.63
C ASN A 156 -4.14 19.93 -8.94
N VAL A 157 -3.81 21.21 -9.11
CA VAL A 157 -4.07 21.95 -10.36
C VAL A 157 -3.32 21.29 -11.52
N PHE A 158 -2.03 21.03 -11.35
CA PHE A 158 -1.20 20.37 -12.36
C PHE A 158 -1.77 19.00 -12.75
N ARG A 159 -2.11 18.16 -11.77
CA ARG A 159 -2.76 16.86 -12.00
C ARG A 159 -4.07 17.00 -12.77
N SER A 160 -4.93 17.95 -12.40
CA SER A 160 -6.21 18.17 -13.08
C SER A 160 -6.01 18.56 -14.55
N ILE A 161 -5.07 19.48 -14.83
CA ILE A 161 -4.73 19.89 -16.19
C ILE A 161 -4.18 18.71 -16.99
N LEU A 162 -3.20 17.99 -16.43
CA LEU A 162 -2.53 16.87 -17.11
C LEU A 162 -3.55 15.84 -17.60
N TRP A 163 -4.51 15.48 -16.75
CA TRP A 163 -5.51 14.45 -17.07
C TRP A 163 -6.73 14.96 -17.83
N ALA A 164 -6.99 16.27 -17.86
CA ALA A 164 -7.97 16.85 -18.77
C ALA A 164 -7.40 16.96 -20.20
N SER A 165 -6.07 17.02 -20.34
CA SER A 165 -5.41 17.26 -21.62
C SER A 165 -5.73 16.24 -22.73
N PRO A 166 -5.84 14.91 -22.51
CA PRO A 166 -6.16 13.97 -23.59
C PRO A 166 -7.49 14.27 -24.26
N ILE A 167 -8.51 14.65 -23.47
CA ILE A 167 -9.85 14.95 -23.99
C ILE A 167 -9.80 16.21 -24.84
N ILE A 168 -9.18 17.27 -24.32
CA ILE A 168 -9.08 18.56 -25.03
C ILE A 168 -8.25 18.39 -26.31
N ILE A 169 -7.08 17.76 -26.24
CA ILE A 169 -6.20 17.53 -27.39
C ILE A 169 -6.90 16.70 -28.46
N SER A 170 -7.57 15.60 -28.07
CA SER A 170 -8.32 14.76 -29.01
C SER A 170 -9.36 15.57 -29.77
N ILE A 171 -10.22 16.31 -29.06
CA ILE A 171 -11.28 17.13 -29.66
C ILE A 171 -10.70 18.16 -30.63
N GLN A 172 -9.61 18.85 -30.26
CA GLN A 172 -8.99 19.86 -31.13
C GLN A 172 -8.37 19.26 -32.40
N VAL A 173 -7.67 18.12 -32.28
CA VAL A 173 -7.11 17.39 -33.42
C VAL A 173 -8.23 16.98 -34.37
N ILE A 174 -9.33 16.46 -33.84
CA ILE A 174 -10.47 15.99 -34.65
C ILE A 174 -11.22 17.15 -35.27
N ALA A 175 -11.41 18.26 -34.56
CA ALA A 175 -12.01 19.46 -35.13
C ALA A 175 -11.16 20.02 -36.28
N CYS A 176 -9.83 19.85 -36.24
CA CYS A 176 -8.95 20.19 -37.35
C CYS A 176 -9.17 19.23 -38.54
N ILE A 177 -9.12 17.92 -38.29
CA ILE A 177 -9.27 16.87 -39.31
C ILE A 177 -10.66 16.94 -39.97
N TYR A 178 -11.72 17.05 -39.17
CA TYR A 178 -13.11 17.14 -39.64
C TYR A 178 -13.32 18.34 -40.57
N ARG A 179 -12.79 19.52 -40.21
CA ARG A 179 -12.86 20.72 -41.06
C ARG A 179 -12.12 20.55 -42.39
N GLN A 180 -11.08 19.73 -42.44
CA GLN A 180 -10.33 19.46 -43.66
C GLN A 180 -11.02 18.39 -44.50
N LEU A 181 -11.52 17.32 -43.86
CA LEU A 181 -12.22 16.22 -44.52
C LEU A 181 -13.57 16.65 -45.11
N SER A 182 -14.33 17.49 -44.39
CA SER A 182 -15.63 18.01 -44.88
C SER A 182 -15.49 18.95 -46.09
N ARG A 183 -14.32 19.55 -46.29
CA ARG A 183 -14.03 20.37 -47.48
C ARG A 183 -13.71 19.53 -48.72
N LEU A 184 -13.21 18.31 -48.52
CA LEU A 184 -12.67 17.44 -49.59
C LEU A 184 -13.61 16.28 -49.94
N SER A 185 -14.51 15.91 -49.04
CA SER A 185 -15.29 14.68 -49.15
C SER A 185 -16.63 14.88 -49.87
N THR A 186 -16.93 13.97 -50.80
CA THR A 186 -18.23 13.84 -51.50
C THR A 186 -19.15 12.80 -50.85
N SER A 187 -18.71 12.14 -49.76
CA SER A 187 -19.46 11.09 -49.04
C SER A 187 -20.67 11.63 -48.28
N THR A 188 -21.61 10.72 -47.96
CA THR A 188 -22.78 11.05 -47.13
C THR A 188 -22.37 11.47 -45.71
N ASN A 189 -23.14 12.38 -45.11
CA ASN A 189 -22.87 12.90 -43.75
C ASN A 189 -22.76 11.80 -42.67
N ILE A 190 -23.42 10.65 -42.87
CA ILE A 190 -23.42 9.53 -41.93
C ILE A 190 -22.04 8.83 -41.91
N GLU A 191 -21.45 8.56 -43.06
CA GLU A 191 -20.13 7.89 -43.16
C GLU A 191 -19.03 8.73 -42.50
N ILE A 192 -19.05 10.04 -42.75
CA ILE A 192 -18.11 10.99 -42.14
C ILE A 192 -18.29 11.02 -40.62
N GLY A 193 -19.54 10.97 -40.13
CA GLY A 193 -19.85 10.92 -38.70
C GLY A 193 -19.29 9.66 -38.03
N VAL A 194 -19.52 8.48 -38.63
CA VAL A 194 -19.03 7.20 -38.10
C VAL A 194 -17.50 7.15 -38.07
N PHE A 195 -16.84 7.56 -39.16
CA PHE A 195 -15.38 7.63 -39.22
C PHE A 195 -14.80 8.58 -38.16
N THR A 196 -15.39 9.77 -38.02
CA THR A 196 -14.97 10.76 -37.02
C THR A 196 -15.11 10.24 -35.60
N TYR A 197 -16.17 9.48 -35.31
CA TYR A 197 -16.37 8.84 -34.01
C TYR A 197 -15.27 7.82 -33.69
N PHE A 198 -14.97 6.88 -34.59
CA PHE A 198 -13.92 5.89 -34.34
C PHE A 198 -12.53 6.53 -34.24
N LEU A 199 -12.27 7.57 -35.02
CA LEU A 199 -11.05 8.37 -34.92
C LEU A 199 -10.96 9.06 -33.56
N LEU A 200 -12.08 9.59 -33.03
CA LEU A 200 -12.15 10.20 -31.70
C LEU A 200 -11.77 9.22 -30.60
N VAL A 201 -12.40 8.04 -30.59
CA VAL A 201 -12.11 7.03 -29.58
C VAL A 201 -10.65 6.57 -29.67
N SER A 202 -10.12 6.40 -30.88
CA SER A 202 -8.73 5.99 -31.11
C SER A 202 -7.73 7.03 -30.62
N MET A 203 -7.93 8.31 -30.95
CA MET A 203 -7.07 9.41 -30.49
C MET A 203 -7.15 9.59 -28.97
N LEU A 204 -8.35 9.49 -28.40
CA LEU A 204 -8.54 9.58 -26.95
C LEU A 204 -7.79 8.45 -26.24
N SER A 205 -7.91 7.21 -26.72
CA SER A 205 -7.19 6.06 -26.18
C SER A 205 -5.66 6.26 -26.25
N LEU A 206 -5.15 6.73 -27.39
CA LEU A 206 -3.73 7.00 -27.60
C LEU A 206 -3.20 8.07 -26.63
N PHE A 207 -3.84 9.24 -26.58
CA PHE A 207 -3.39 10.34 -25.72
C PHE A 207 -3.55 10.01 -24.24
N HIS A 208 -4.61 9.30 -23.86
CA HIS A 208 -4.79 8.87 -22.48
C HIS A 208 -3.69 7.90 -22.04
N THR A 209 -3.36 6.92 -22.89
CA THR A 209 -2.26 5.97 -22.65
C THR A 209 -0.91 6.69 -22.57
N ALA A 210 -0.65 7.65 -23.47
CA ALA A 210 0.58 8.45 -23.44
C ALA A 210 0.71 9.28 -22.15
N ILE A 211 -0.35 9.95 -21.71
CA ILE A 211 -0.36 10.69 -20.44
C ILE A 211 -0.20 9.77 -19.23
N ALA A 212 -0.80 8.58 -19.25
CA ALA A 212 -0.62 7.59 -18.19
C ALA A 212 0.84 7.14 -18.07
N LEU A 213 1.50 6.80 -19.19
CA LEU A 213 2.92 6.43 -19.21
C LEU A 213 3.81 7.60 -18.76
N PHE A 214 3.48 8.83 -19.19
CA PHE A 214 4.20 10.03 -18.76
C PHE A 214 4.06 10.31 -17.26
N ALA A 215 2.87 10.10 -16.69
CA ALA A 215 2.64 10.24 -15.26
C ALA A 215 3.47 9.24 -14.43
N LEU A 216 3.52 7.96 -14.86
CA LEU A 216 4.38 6.95 -14.23
C LEU A 216 5.86 7.31 -14.34
N PHE A 217 6.28 7.82 -15.51
CA PHE A 217 7.64 8.29 -15.72
C PHE A 217 8.01 9.42 -14.74
N ILE A 218 7.14 10.43 -14.59
CA ILE A 218 7.35 11.53 -13.62
C ILE A 218 7.51 10.96 -12.20
N GLU A 219 6.62 10.07 -11.77
CA GLU A 219 6.70 9.48 -10.43
C GLU A 219 8.02 8.75 -10.19
N ILE A 220 8.40 7.85 -11.10
CA ILE A 220 9.65 7.09 -11.01
C ILE A 220 10.85 8.06 -10.95
N ARG A 221 10.89 9.06 -11.84
CA ARG A 221 11.97 10.05 -11.85
C ARG A 221 12.02 10.87 -10.56
N CYS A 222 10.88 11.34 -10.07
CA CYS A 222 10.80 12.08 -8.82
C CYS A 222 11.27 11.24 -7.63
N LYS A 223 10.92 9.95 -7.57
CA LYS A 223 11.42 9.03 -6.54
C LYS A 223 12.95 9.00 -6.54
N TRP A 224 13.56 8.79 -7.70
CA TRP A 224 15.02 8.67 -7.82
C TRP A 224 15.74 10.00 -7.52
N LEU A 225 15.17 11.13 -7.92
CA LEU A 225 15.71 12.46 -7.62
C LEU A 225 15.62 12.81 -6.13
N LEU A 226 14.51 12.47 -5.47
CA LEU A 226 14.29 12.84 -4.07
C LEU A 226 15.01 11.93 -3.07
N PHE A 227 15.13 10.63 -3.35
CA PHE A 227 15.65 9.65 -2.39
C PHE A 227 16.85 8.85 -2.87
N GLY A 228 17.10 8.76 -4.18
CA GLY A 228 18.03 7.78 -4.72
C GLY A 228 17.63 6.35 -4.33
N ARG A 229 18.59 5.57 -3.84
CA ARG A 229 18.32 4.30 -3.15
C ARG A 229 18.21 4.56 -1.65
N ARG A 230 17.04 4.26 -1.08
CA ARG A 230 16.84 4.29 0.37
C ARG A 230 17.74 3.27 1.06
N ARG A 231 18.14 3.56 2.30
CA ARG A 231 18.94 2.67 3.13
C ARG A 231 18.20 2.41 4.44
N GLN A 232 18.49 1.27 5.06
CA GLN A 232 18.05 0.96 6.41
C GLN A 232 18.60 2.00 7.40
N GLY A 233 17.80 2.38 8.39
CA GLY A 233 18.22 3.31 9.43
C GLY A 233 17.08 4.12 10.05
N GLU A 234 17.46 4.99 10.98
CA GLU A 234 16.54 5.93 11.65
C GLU A 234 16.53 7.29 10.94
N TYR A 235 15.33 7.83 10.74
CA TYR A 235 15.06 9.05 9.98
C TYR A 235 14.05 9.94 10.72
N ASN A 236 14.32 10.18 12.01
CA ASN A 236 13.43 10.96 12.87
C ASN A 236 13.24 12.39 12.34
N TRP A 237 12.04 12.95 12.52
CA TRP A 237 11.66 14.29 12.03
C TRP A 237 12.54 15.42 12.59
N ASN A 238 13.10 15.24 13.78
CA ASN A 238 13.99 16.21 14.42
C ASN A 238 15.45 16.09 13.95
N GLU A 239 15.79 15.11 13.12
CA GLU A 239 17.18 14.78 12.74
C GLU A 239 17.38 14.72 11.23
N SER A 240 16.33 14.39 10.46
CA SER A 240 16.42 14.16 9.03
C SER A 240 15.27 14.78 8.24
N SER A 241 15.60 15.38 7.09
CA SER A 241 14.63 15.88 6.12
C SER A 241 13.89 14.78 5.34
N TYR A 242 14.23 13.50 5.58
CA TYR A 242 13.65 12.36 4.87
C TYR A 242 12.12 12.36 4.91
N CYS A 243 11.52 12.49 6.10
CA CYS A 243 10.08 12.43 6.24
C CYS A 243 9.36 13.61 5.54
N GLN A 244 9.99 14.80 5.51
CA GLN A 244 9.46 15.95 4.75
C GLN A 244 9.49 15.66 3.25
N ARG A 245 10.62 15.15 2.72
CA ARG A 245 10.72 14.74 1.30
C ARG A 245 9.71 13.65 0.96
N TRP A 246 9.49 12.70 1.87
CA TRP A 246 8.49 11.65 1.74
C TRP A 246 7.07 12.20 1.62
N GLN A 247 6.69 13.15 2.48
CA GLN A 247 5.39 13.81 2.38
C GLN A 247 5.20 14.60 1.07
N LEU A 248 6.24 15.27 0.57
CA LEU A 248 6.21 15.90 -0.75
C LEU A 248 6.00 14.85 -1.85
N TYR A 249 6.75 13.76 -1.81
CA TYR A 249 6.64 12.68 -2.77
C TYR A 249 5.23 12.07 -2.82
N ILE A 250 4.59 11.82 -1.66
CA ILE A 250 3.19 11.35 -1.61
C ILE A 250 2.26 12.28 -2.39
N GLY A 251 2.48 13.60 -2.32
CA GLY A 251 1.75 14.56 -3.14
C GLY A 251 1.89 14.31 -4.63
N ILE A 252 3.12 14.07 -5.10
CA ILE A 252 3.44 13.76 -6.51
C ILE A 252 2.82 12.43 -6.94
N GLN A 253 2.78 11.41 -6.08
CA GLN A 253 2.17 10.12 -6.39
C GLN A 253 0.67 10.24 -6.72
N ARG A 254 -0.01 11.31 -6.31
CA ARG A 254 -1.40 11.54 -6.72
C ARG A 254 -1.54 11.78 -8.23
N ILE A 255 -0.46 12.12 -8.94
CA ILE A 255 -0.44 12.34 -10.39
C ILE A 255 -0.78 11.05 -11.15
N ARG A 256 -0.37 9.86 -10.68
CA ARG A 256 -0.64 8.60 -11.38
C ARG A 256 -2.10 8.11 -11.31
N ARG A 257 -3.00 8.74 -10.54
CA ARG A 257 -4.41 8.27 -10.36
C ARG A 257 -4.47 6.74 -10.10
N HIS A 258 -5.44 6.07 -10.72
CA HIS A 258 -5.76 4.64 -10.61
C HIS A 258 -5.00 3.76 -11.62
N ILE A 259 -3.86 4.22 -12.15
CA ILE A 259 -3.12 3.43 -13.16
C ILE A 259 -2.67 2.08 -12.57
N LEU A 260 -2.22 2.05 -11.31
CA LEU A 260 -1.73 0.80 -10.71
C LEU A 260 -2.84 -0.23 -10.54
N ASP A 261 -4.08 0.22 -10.32
CA ASP A 261 -5.26 -0.65 -10.17
C ASP A 261 -5.51 -1.46 -11.46
N VAL A 262 -5.14 -0.91 -12.62
CA VAL A 262 -5.22 -1.61 -13.92
C VAL A 262 -4.05 -2.57 -14.13
N PHE A 263 -2.91 -2.33 -13.46
CA PHE A 263 -1.73 -3.19 -13.55
C PHE A 263 -1.74 -4.35 -12.56
N CYS A 264 -2.62 -4.32 -11.57
CA CYS A 264 -2.87 -5.41 -10.63
C CYS A 264 -2.98 -6.77 -11.35
N GLY A 265 -2.28 -7.79 -10.84
CA GLY A 265 -2.19 -9.13 -11.42
C GLY A 265 -1.32 -9.26 -12.67
N SER A 266 -0.78 -8.16 -13.21
CA SER A 266 0.03 -8.17 -14.43
C SER A 266 1.54 -8.08 -14.16
N ALA A 267 2.34 -8.50 -15.13
CA ALA A 267 3.80 -8.32 -15.10
C ALA A 267 4.23 -6.84 -15.11
N TYR A 268 3.35 -5.92 -15.54
CA TYR A 268 3.64 -4.48 -15.57
C TYR A 268 3.76 -3.89 -14.16
N LEU A 269 3.00 -4.40 -13.18
CA LEU A 269 3.11 -3.94 -11.80
C LEU A 269 4.45 -4.37 -11.18
N CYS A 270 4.90 -5.59 -11.47
CA CYS A 270 6.24 -6.06 -11.09
C CYS A 270 7.33 -5.19 -11.73
N LEU A 271 7.22 -4.88 -13.03
CA LEU A 271 8.16 -3.98 -13.72
C LEU A 271 8.19 -2.58 -13.07
N TYR A 272 7.02 -2.02 -12.75
CA TYR A 272 6.92 -0.73 -12.09
C TYR A 272 7.66 -0.68 -10.75
N TYR A 273 7.47 -1.67 -9.88
CA TYR A 273 8.19 -1.69 -8.60
C TYR A 273 9.69 -1.95 -8.75
N ARG A 274 10.11 -2.77 -9.72
CA ARG A 274 11.53 -2.93 -10.06
C ARG A 274 12.14 -1.61 -10.51
N CYS A 275 11.42 -0.82 -11.32
CA CYS A 275 11.85 0.54 -11.71
C CYS A 275 11.95 1.49 -10.51
N LEU A 276 11.15 1.28 -9.46
CA LEU A 276 11.26 2.01 -8.20
C LEU A 276 12.34 1.47 -7.26
N GLY A 277 12.96 0.32 -7.57
CA GLY A 277 14.13 -0.21 -6.87
C GLY A 277 13.93 -1.54 -6.14
N SER A 278 12.73 -2.13 -6.16
CA SER A 278 12.50 -3.43 -5.54
C SER A 278 13.21 -4.56 -6.28
N ARG A 279 13.51 -5.64 -5.57
CA ARG A 279 14.05 -6.87 -6.14
C ARG A 279 12.94 -7.91 -6.17
N ILE A 280 12.33 -8.09 -7.33
CA ILE A 280 11.20 -9.03 -7.52
C ILE A 280 11.63 -10.13 -8.49
N GLY A 281 11.52 -11.38 -8.06
CA GLY A 281 11.81 -12.59 -8.83
C GLY A 281 10.88 -12.83 -10.04
N HIS A 282 11.02 -13.99 -10.66
CA HIS A 282 10.26 -14.46 -11.81
C HIS A 282 8.90 -15.01 -11.37
N ASN A 283 7.90 -14.96 -12.27
CA ASN A 283 6.55 -15.48 -12.03
C ASN A 283 5.85 -14.94 -10.77
N VAL A 284 6.23 -13.75 -10.31
CA VAL A 284 5.58 -13.08 -9.18
C VAL A 284 4.28 -12.43 -9.64
N CYS A 285 3.19 -12.71 -8.93
CA CYS A 285 1.91 -12.07 -9.11
C CYS A 285 1.62 -11.11 -7.95
N LEU A 286 1.39 -9.83 -8.26
CA LEU A 286 1.11 -8.78 -7.27
C LEU A 286 -0.33 -8.29 -7.43
N TYR A 287 -1.09 -8.33 -6.35
CA TYR A 287 -2.46 -7.83 -6.20
C TYR A 287 -3.47 -8.38 -7.24
N PRO A 288 -3.53 -9.71 -7.53
CA PRO A 288 -4.42 -10.27 -8.56
C PRO A 288 -5.91 -10.02 -8.33
N THR A 289 -6.37 -9.92 -7.09
CA THR A 289 -7.78 -9.64 -6.76
C THR A 289 -8.10 -8.15 -6.68
N GLY A 290 -7.13 -7.29 -7.03
CA GLY A 290 -7.18 -5.86 -6.75
C GLY A 290 -6.72 -5.53 -5.33
N GLY A 291 -6.69 -4.25 -5.00
CA GLY A 291 -6.19 -3.76 -3.72
C GLY A 291 -5.53 -2.39 -3.87
N ASP A 292 -5.05 -1.84 -2.75
CA ASP A 292 -4.15 -0.69 -2.79
C ASP A 292 -2.71 -1.23 -2.83
N PRO A 293 -2.01 -1.12 -3.98
CA PRO A 293 -0.65 -1.63 -4.11
C PRO A 293 0.29 -0.69 -3.32
N MET A 294 0.30 -0.89 -2.00
CA MET A 294 0.96 -0.03 -1.04
C MET A 294 2.31 -0.61 -0.64
N MET A 295 3.31 -0.28 -1.47
CA MET A 295 4.73 -0.56 -1.24
C MET A 295 5.49 0.78 -1.21
N THR A 296 5.50 1.42 -0.05
CA THR A 296 5.97 2.81 0.12
C THR A 296 7.47 2.99 -0.08
N GLU A 297 8.26 1.98 0.30
CA GLU A 297 9.71 1.93 0.11
C GLU A 297 10.15 0.73 -0.74
N PRO A 298 9.87 0.72 -2.06
CA PRO A 298 10.17 -0.44 -2.91
C PRO A 298 11.64 -0.88 -2.85
N ASP A 299 12.57 0.06 -2.69
CA ASP A 299 14.01 -0.18 -2.56
C ASP A 299 14.40 -1.19 -1.47
N LEU A 300 13.56 -1.29 -0.44
CA LEU A 300 13.80 -2.10 0.75
C LEU A 300 13.00 -3.41 0.72
N VAL A 301 12.29 -3.69 -0.38
CA VAL A 301 11.51 -4.92 -0.55
C VAL A 301 12.21 -5.89 -1.49
N VAL A 302 12.37 -7.12 -1.00
CA VAL A 302 12.84 -8.27 -1.77
C VAL A 302 11.72 -9.31 -1.81
N ILE A 303 11.40 -9.80 -3.00
CA ILE A 303 10.42 -10.88 -3.25
C ILE A 303 11.09 -11.92 -4.14
N GLY A 304 11.12 -13.17 -3.69
CA GLY A 304 11.65 -14.33 -4.43
C GLY A 304 10.82 -14.72 -5.65
N ASP A 305 11.20 -15.84 -6.26
CA ASP A 305 10.52 -16.39 -7.44
C ASP A 305 9.19 -17.08 -7.05
N ASP A 306 8.24 -17.11 -7.99
CA ASP A 306 6.97 -17.85 -7.89
C ASP A 306 6.07 -17.43 -6.70
N CYS A 307 6.18 -16.18 -6.24
CA CYS A 307 5.38 -15.63 -5.14
C CYS A 307 4.03 -15.06 -5.60
N CYS A 308 3.04 -15.13 -4.72
CA CYS A 308 1.75 -14.47 -4.90
C CYS A 308 1.46 -13.55 -3.73
N VAL A 309 1.36 -12.25 -4.00
CA VAL A 309 0.93 -11.23 -3.05
C VAL A 309 -0.47 -10.81 -3.44
N ASP A 310 -1.47 -11.12 -2.62
CA ASP A 310 -2.87 -10.72 -2.82
C ASP A 310 -3.10 -9.26 -2.37
N ASP A 311 -4.23 -8.91 -1.73
CA ASP A 311 -4.41 -7.60 -1.07
C ASP A 311 -3.62 -7.50 0.25
N ALA A 312 -2.29 -7.67 0.20
CA ALA A 312 -1.40 -7.64 1.35
C ALA A 312 -0.57 -6.35 1.42
N SER A 313 -0.21 -5.93 2.64
CA SER A 313 0.61 -4.72 2.85
C SER A 313 2.06 -5.05 3.18
N LEU A 314 2.97 -4.51 2.36
CA LEU A 314 4.43 -4.62 2.52
C LEU A 314 4.99 -3.23 2.80
N ILE A 315 5.15 -2.89 4.09
CA ILE A 315 5.57 -1.57 4.54
C ILE A 315 6.89 -1.68 5.31
N CYS A 316 7.95 -1.10 4.75
CA CYS A 316 9.30 -1.18 5.33
C CYS A 316 9.56 -0.18 6.45
N HIS A 317 8.65 0.76 6.68
CA HIS A 317 8.79 1.75 7.74
C HIS A 317 7.96 1.43 8.98
N LEU A 318 8.49 1.83 10.14
CA LEU A 318 7.73 1.91 11.38
C LEU A 318 7.79 3.35 11.89
N ASN A 319 6.62 3.95 12.10
CA ASN A 319 6.47 5.29 12.65
C ASN A 319 5.84 5.24 14.04
N SER A 320 6.66 5.14 15.08
CA SER A 320 6.21 5.06 16.46
C SER A 320 6.33 6.44 17.11
N LYS A 321 5.23 7.18 17.19
CA LYS A 321 5.16 8.52 17.80
C LYS A 321 6.18 9.51 17.20
N GLY A 322 6.39 9.47 15.88
CA GLY A 322 7.34 10.34 15.16
C GLY A 322 8.78 9.87 15.14
N ARG A 323 9.08 8.70 15.74
CA ARG A 323 10.32 7.97 15.47
C ARG A 323 10.14 7.15 14.21
N PHE A 324 10.88 7.48 13.16
CA PHE A 324 10.70 6.87 11.85
C PHE A 324 11.89 5.98 11.56
N THR A 325 11.66 4.67 11.47
CA THR A 325 12.69 3.67 11.20
C THR A 325 12.37 2.98 9.88
N LEU A 326 13.40 2.71 9.08
CA LEU A 326 13.32 1.95 7.84
C LEU A 326 14.08 0.64 8.03
N ASN A 327 13.41 -0.49 7.80
CA ASN A 327 14.00 -1.82 7.80
C ASN A 327 13.54 -2.60 6.56
N PRO A 328 14.42 -3.39 5.94
CA PRO A 328 14.06 -4.18 4.77
C PRO A 328 12.99 -5.22 5.07
N LEU A 329 12.22 -5.57 4.03
CA LEU A 329 11.30 -6.71 4.03
C LEU A 329 11.82 -7.74 3.04
N ILE A 330 11.88 -8.99 3.48
CA ILE A 330 12.36 -10.10 2.66
C ILE A 330 11.24 -11.13 2.57
N VAL A 331 10.81 -11.43 1.35
CA VAL A 331 9.89 -12.51 1.03
C VAL A 331 10.67 -13.52 0.19
N GLY A 332 10.79 -14.76 0.69
CA GLY A 332 11.45 -15.88 0.04
C GLY A 332 10.75 -16.33 -1.24
N ASN A 333 11.12 -17.50 -1.74
CA ASN A 333 10.53 -18.09 -2.94
C ASN A 333 9.22 -18.83 -2.60
N ARG A 334 8.28 -18.87 -3.56
CA ARG A 334 7.01 -19.61 -3.44
C ARG A 334 6.17 -19.19 -2.22
N CYS A 335 6.37 -17.98 -1.73
CA CYS A 335 5.59 -17.42 -0.64
C CYS A 335 4.21 -16.97 -1.12
N VAL A 336 3.21 -17.12 -0.25
CA VAL A 336 1.85 -16.65 -0.51
C VAL A 336 1.41 -15.71 0.61
N LEU A 337 1.07 -14.47 0.26
CA LEU A 337 0.51 -13.48 1.18
C LEU A 337 -0.95 -13.26 0.79
N ARG A 338 -1.90 -13.77 1.58
CA ARG A 338 -3.33 -13.67 1.27
C ARG A 338 -3.93 -12.31 1.68
N SER A 339 -5.14 -12.04 1.21
CA SER A 339 -5.89 -10.80 1.44
C SER A 339 -5.83 -10.29 2.88
N GLN A 340 -5.59 -9.00 3.05
CA GLN A 340 -5.47 -8.29 4.33
C GLN A 340 -4.35 -8.79 5.25
N SER A 341 -3.42 -9.60 4.77
CA SER A 341 -2.19 -9.90 5.51
C SER A 341 -1.21 -8.72 5.50
N ARG A 342 -0.30 -8.68 6.48
CA ARG A 342 0.62 -7.56 6.67
C ARG A 342 1.96 -8.06 7.21
N LEU A 343 3.03 -7.59 6.56
CA LEU A 343 4.39 -7.68 7.07
C LEU A 343 4.79 -6.30 7.61
N LEU A 344 5.13 -6.25 8.90
CA LEU A 344 5.69 -5.03 9.49
C LEU A 344 7.19 -4.90 9.21
N SER A 345 7.67 -3.65 9.24
CA SER A 345 9.07 -3.28 9.05
C SER A 345 10.07 -4.26 9.69
N GLY A 346 10.95 -4.84 8.87
CA GLY A 346 11.98 -5.80 9.31
C GLY A 346 11.54 -7.26 9.31
N ALA A 347 10.27 -7.57 9.05
CA ALA A 347 9.79 -8.93 8.96
C ALA A 347 10.38 -9.69 7.75
N THR A 348 10.59 -10.99 7.92
CA THR A 348 11.07 -11.90 6.89
C THR A 348 10.11 -13.08 6.71
N MET A 349 9.91 -13.49 5.47
CA MET A 349 9.24 -14.74 5.13
C MET A 349 10.24 -15.67 4.45
N GLU A 350 10.47 -16.84 5.04
CA GLU A 350 11.27 -17.89 4.40
C GLU A 350 10.49 -18.61 3.29
N ASP A 351 11.20 -19.41 2.50
CA ASP A 351 10.66 -20.11 1.34
C ASP A 351 9.41 -20.94 1.68
N ASP A 352 8.47 -21.01 0.74
CA ASP A 352 7.24 -21.80 0.86
C ASP A 352 6.33 -21.41 2.05
N SER A 353 6.60 -20.31 2.75
CA SER A 353 5.74 -19.84 3.84
C SER A 353 4.45 -19.19 3.30
N THR A 354 3.35 -19.37 4.03
CA THR A 354 2.03 -18.83 3.66
C THR A 354 1.42 -18.02 4.79
N LEU A 355 1.04 -16.78 4.50
CA LEU A 355 0.19 -15.99 5.39
C LEU A 355 -1.26 -16.13 4.97
N LEU A 356 -2.12 -16.57 5.88
CA LEU A 356 -3.55 -16.58 5.66
C LEU A 356 -4.13 -15.18 5.71
N GLU A 357 -5.41 -15.06 5.37
CA GLU A 357 -6.12 -13.79 5.38
C GLU A 357 -6.03 -13.14 6.75
N HIS A 358 -5.93 -11.81 6.76
CA HIS A 358 -5.95 -11.03 8.00
C HIS A 358 -4.88 -11.48 9.03
N THR A 359 -3.67 -11.75 8.54
CA THR A 359 -2.52 -12.20 9.34
C THR A 359 -1.48 -11.09 9.48
N LEU A 360 -0.98 -10.85 10.70
CA LEU A 360 0.06 -9.86 10.97
C LEU A 360 1.35 -10.50 11.46
N ILE A 361 2.41 -10.39 10.67
CA ILE A 361 3.79 -10.69 11.10
C ILE A 361 4.39 -9.42 11.74
N LEU A 362 4.92 -9.55 12.96
CA LEU A 362 5.43 -8.41 13.71
C LEU A 362 6.79 -7.95 13.19
N SER A 363 7.19 -6.74 13.61
CA SER A 363 8.45 -6.15 13.20
C SER A 363 9.63 -7.00 13.66
N GLY A 364 10.45 -7.48 12.72
CA GLY A 364 11.63 -8.31 13.01
C GLY A 364 11.33 -9.82 13.14
N ASP A 365 10.06 -10.23 13.12
CA ASP A 365 9.71 -11.66 13.14
C ASP A 365 10.04 -12.31 11.80
N THR A 366 10.35 -13.61 11.85
CA THR A 366 10.57 -14.46 10.68
C THR A 366 9.58 -15.61 10.68
N THR A 367 8.93 -15.85 9.54
CA THR A 367 8.13 -17.07 9.34
C THR A 367 8.98 -18.17 8.76
N ASP A 368 9.03 -19.31 9.41
CA ASP A 368 9.89 -20.44 9.02
C ASP A 368 9.48 -21.06 7.67
N GLU A 369 10.43 -21.73 7.02
CA GLU A 369 10.24 -22.41 5.74
C GLU A 369 9.06 -23.40 5.76
N GLY A 370 8.21 -23.34 4.74
CA GLY A 370 7.12 -24.30 4.58
C GLY A 370 6.00 -24.21 5.62
N THR A 371 5.96 -23.15 6.43
CA THR A 371 4.93 -22.95 7.46
C THR A 371 3.71 -22.16 6.96
N ILE A 372 2.60 -22.25 7.68
CA ILE A 372 1.35 -21.51 7.44
C ILE A 372 1.03 -20.73 8.70
N TRP A 373 0.86 -19.41 8.58
CA TRP A 373 0.64 -18.51 9.69
C TRP A 373 -0.76 -17.88 9.63
N GLN A 374 -1.37 -17.72 10.81
CA GLN A 374 -2.66 -17.04 10.95
C GLN A 374 -2.73 -16.27 12.27
N GLY A 375 -3.45 -15.16 12.25
CA GLY A 375 -3.79 -14.38 13.44
C GLY A 375 -3.18 -13.00 13.46
N TRP A 376 -3.58 -12.22 14.46
CA TRP A 376 -3.15 -10.84 14.61
C TRP A 376 -2.90 -10.54 16.10
N PRO A 377 -1.70 -10.79 16.67
CA PRO A 377 -0.48 -11.24 16.00
C PRO A 377 -0.54 -12.68 15.48
N ALA A 378 0.26 -12.99 14.48
CA ALA A 378 0.26 -14.29 13.84
C ALA A 378 0.90 -15.38 14.71
N THR A 379 0.41 -16.61 14.53
CA THR A 379 1.02 -17.84 15.06
C THR A 379 1.10 -18.88 13.97
N ASP A 380 2.08 -19.78 14.06
CA ASP A 380 2.17 -20.95 13.20
C ASP A 380 0.97 -21.90 13.44
N VAL A 381 0.19 -22.12 12.38
CA VAL A 381 -0.98 -22.99 12.34
C VAL A 381 -0.78 -24.19 11.41
N THR A 382 0.45 -24.45 10.95
CA THR A 382 0.79 -25.53 10.00
C THR A 382 0.22 -26.88 10.44
N LYS A 383 0.31 -27.22 11.73
CA LYS A 383 -0.19 -28.48 12.29
C LYS A 383 -1.71 -28.65 12.17
N VAL A 384 -2.46 -27.55 12.06
CA VAL A 384 -3.93 -27.56 11.90
C VAL A 384 -4.31 -27.97 10.48
N PHE A 385 -3.48 -27.63 9.49
CA PHE A 385 -3.70 -27.97 8.09
C PHE A 385 -3.22 -29.40 7.79
N ARG A 386 -4.15 -30.37 7.90
CA ARG A 386 -3.91 -31.79 7.58
C ARG A 386 -3.99 -32.11 6.08
N GLY A 387 -3.40 -31.27 5.24
CA GLY A 387 -3.29 -31.51 3.80
C GLY A 387 -1.85 -31.86 3.43
N LYS A 388 -1.62 -32.86 2.58
CA LYS A 388 -0.33 -32.96 1.89
C LYS A 388 -0.18 -31.70 1.03
N ARG A 389 0.83 -30.88 1.30
CA ARG A 389 1.25 -29.86 0.33
C ARG A 389 1.53 -30.60 -0.97
N VAL A 390 0.85 -30.20 -2.04
CA VAL A 390 1.17 -30.74 -3.37
C VAL A 390 2.56 -30.22 -3.67
N SER A 391 3.56 -31.11 -3.64
CA SER A 391 4.91 -30.78 -4.08
C SER A 391 4.81 -30.51 -5.58
N MET A 392 4.63 -29.26 -5.98
CA MET A 392 4.86 -28.88 -7.36
C MET A 392 6.36 -28.99 -7.57
N GLN A 393 6.79 -30.10 -8.17
CA GLN A 393 8.06 -30.12 -8.88
C GLN A 393 7.91 -29.14 -10.05
N ILE A 394 8.24 -27.88 -9.82
CA ILE A 394 8.42 -26.92 -10.90
C ILE A 394 9.70 -27.36 -11.59
N GLU A 395 9.60 -28.28 -12.57
CA GLU A 395 10.63 -28.40 -13.57
C GLU A 395 10.77 -27.01 -14.20
N HIS A 396 11.87 -26.34 -13.89
CA HIS A 396 12.22 -25.05 -14.45
C HIS A 396 12.33 -25.25 -15.97
N ARG A 397 11.21 -25.08 -16.69
CA ARG A 397 11.10 -25.38 -18.12
C ARG A 397 11.96 -24.39 -18.90
N ARG A 398 13.26 -24.69 -19.01
CA ARG A 398 14.15 -24.23 -20.11
C ARG A 398 13.72 -24.85 -21.46
N SER A 399 12.42 -24.99 -21.72
CA SER A 399 11.92 -25.81 -22.84
C SER A 399 11.50 -25.03 -24.08
N ILE A 400 11.46 -23.70 -24.07
CA ILE A 400 11.07 -22.94 -25.27
C ILE A 400 12.23 -22.83 -26.28
N ARG A 401 13.50 -22.86 -25.88
CA ARG A 401 14.64 -22.83 -26.84
C ARG A 401 15.01 -24.17 -27.47
N ARG A 402 14.55 -25.31 -26.94
CA ARG A 402 14.87 -26.63 -27.52
C ARG A 402 13.92 -27.05 -28.66
N HIS A 403 12.71 -26.49 -28.73
CA HIS A 403 11.80 -26.80 -29.84
C HIS A 403 12.26 -26.15 -31.15
N GLU A 404 12.83 -24.94 -31.11
CA GLU A 404 13.43 -24.32 -32.30
C GLU A 404 14.68 -25.06 -32.77
N SER A 405 15.54 -25.56 -31.86
CA SER A 405 16.76 -26.29 -32.24
C SER A 405 16.47 -27.68 -32.82
N ILE A 406 15.38 -28.34 -32.38
CA ILE A 406 14.97 -29.66 -32.90
C ILE A 406 14.24 -29.51 -34.24
N LEU A 407 13.48 -28.42 -34.44
CA LEU A 407 12.82 -28.14 -35.72
C LEU A 407 13.82 -27.65 -36.79
N THR A 408 14.85 -26.88 -36.41
CA THR A 408 15.95 -26.53 -37.34
C THR A 408 16.82 -27.73 -37.70
N GLN A 409 17.13 -28.64 -36.75
CA GLN A 409 17.85 -29.88 -37.07
C GLN A 409 17.04 -30.90 -37.90
N LYS A 410 15.70 -30.89 -37.82
CA LYS A 410 14.85 -31.73 -38.68
C LYS A 410 14.61 -31.13 -40.06
N SER A 411 14.73 -29.81 -40.21
CA SER A 411 14.59 -29.13 -41.51
C SER A 411 15.82 -29.26 -42.41
N GLU A 412 17.02 -29.50 -41.86
CA GLU A 412 18.24 -29.69 -42.66
C GLU A 412 18.39 -31.11 -43.23
N LYS A 413 17.48 -32.04 -42.93
CA LYS A 413 17.62 -33.46 -43.28
C LYS A 413 16.63 -34.03 -44.29
N ASN A 414 15.68 -33.25 -44.81
CA ASN A 414 14.71 -33.73 -45.79
C ASN A 414 14.60 -32.74 -46.97
N ASP A 415 15.27 -33.07 -48.07
CA ASP A 415 15.01 -32.48 -49.40
C ASP A 415 13.65 -32.97 -49.92
N ALA A 416 12.62 -32.12 -49.84
CA ALA A 416 11.41 -32.20 -50.66
C ALA A 416 10.70 -30.82 -50.72
N PRO A 417 10.10 -30.43 -51.87
CA PRO A 417 9.63 -29.07 -52.11
C PRO A 417 8.29 -28.76 -51.40
N PRO A 418 7.93 -27.48 -51.20
CA PRO A 418 6.81 -27.12 -50.34
C PRO A 418 5.48 -27.29 -51.08
N THR A 419 4.54 -28.01 -50.48
CA THR A 419 3.13 -27.90 -50.85
C THR A 419 2.31 -27.56 -49.59
N VAL A 420 1.58 -26.46 -49.71
CA VAL A 420 0.56 -25.88 -48.84
C VAL A 420 -0.14 -26.88 -47.91
N LEU A 421 -0.13 -26.62 -46.60
CA LEU A 421 -1.18 -27.04 -45.66
C LEU A 421 -1.14 -26.18 -44.38
N THR A 422 -1.86 -25.06 -44.46
CA THR A 422 -2.35 -24.26 -43.34
C THR A 422 -3.49 -25.01 -42.64
N LEU A 423 -3.66 -24.77 -41.33
CA LEU A 423 -4.84 -25.09 -40.49
C LEU A 423 -5.06 -26.56 -40.08
N ALA A 424 -4.42 -26.98 -38.97
CA ALA A 424 -4.98 -27.95 -38.01
C ALA A 424 -4.06 -28.13 -36.78
N ALA A 425 -3.97 -27.13 -35.90
CA ALA A 425 -3.29 -27.29 -34.61
C ALA A 425 -3.84 -26.35 -33.52
N GLU A 426 -5.15 -26.11 -33.50
CA GLU A 426 -5.83 -25.49 -32.36
C GLU A 426 -7.13 -26.25 -32.11
N GLN A 427 -7.04 -27.44 -31.52
CA GLN A 427 -8.14 -28.04 -30.78
C GLN A 427 -7.64 -29.26 -30.01
N ASN A 428 -7.96 -29.27 -28.71
CA ASN A 428 -7.69 -30.28 -27.68
C ASN A 428 -6.46 -30.02 -26.79
N ILE A 429 -6.71 -29.46 -25.60
CA ILE A 429 -6.73 -30.19 -24.32
C ILE A 429 -7.20 -29.20 -23.23
N PHE A 430 -8.52 -29.18 -23.01
CA PHE A 430 -9.12 -28.83 -21.72
C PHE A 430 -10.14 -29.94 -21.44
N LYS A 431 -9.78 -30.87 -20.57
CA LYS A 431 -10.73 -31.79 -19.94
C LYS A 431 -10.55 -31.67 -18.44
N ILE A 432 -11.40 -30.83 -17.84
CA ILE A 432 -11.65 -30.82 -16.41
C ILE A 432 -12.66 -31.95 -16.16
N ARG A 433 -12.31 -32.90 -15.28
CA ARG A 433 -13.25 -33.88 -14.74
C ARG A 433 -13.95 -33.23 -13.54
N LEU A 434 -15.28 -33.18 -13.61
CA LEU A 434 -16.17 -32.83 -12.50
C LEU A 434 -15.96 -33.74 -11.29
#